data_AF-A0A7C5U8N7-F1
#
_entry.id   AF-A0A7C5U8N7-F1
#
_cell.length_a   1.000
_cell.length_b   1.000
_cell.length_c   1.000
_cell.angle_alpha   90.00
_cell.angle_beta   90.00
_cell.angle_gamma   90.00
#
_symmetry.space_group_name_H-M   'P 1'
#
loop_
_entity.id
_entity.type
_entity.pdbx_description
1 polymer ?
#
loop_
_entity_poly.entity_id
_entity_poly.type
_entity_poly.pdbx_seq_one_letter_code
_entity_poly.pdbx_strand_id
1 'polypeptide(L)'
;MTSNKLVVGIYSFSGCDGCRHEILNLGDALLELLEKYNVTIAYEPLLGYVGEKEEYDVVFIEGSVTSEKEVRKLVELRSRSKVLVALGSCSFLGGIPALMKDLKEDVVKTLTNAPTSKLVMVLPISNYVKVDYWLRGCPINNVEFLTLIKKLVEGKFFRQGERRFDFCRTSVVNVNGKLLNLDGEKCIVCGRCVSVCSSLGVNALGIINRGIDIAVSTPFQEPLDNTPCISCGLCTAYCPVGAINHVSTTQLIQDMLRRGEKLVAYLEYEALAALAESEEVHPGKLITAIRRLGFDKVVLWTPLAEVRPSTDLSIVPMSYAEYKYITQFYPDLRKYLTQPPATRIPYRVVLITQCISRKVYGDYVLTAREVQTILKTSDITELEPTDPDHIFKPSIYGYLRAVGPYELRGVLEAVRKGIIRAGAMVTYICPNGCLMGGGQPYSRLPFEVCVECRENYYDKILKTYLTL
;
A
#
# COMPACT_ATOMS: atom_id res chain seq x y z
N MET A 1 -39.95 -6.90 27.75
CA MET A 1 -38.76 -6.04 27.94
C MET A 1 -39.06 -4.72 27.27
N THR A 2 -39.12 -3.62 28.02
CA THR A 2 -39.41 -2.27 27.52
C THR A 2 -38.43 -1.90 26.40
N SER A 3 -38.89 -1.87 25.14
CA SER A 3 -38.03 -1.56 23.99
C SER A 3 -37.57 -0.10 24.09
N ASN A 4 -36.30 0.11 24.45
CA ASN A 4 -35.75 1.44 24.50
C ASN A 4 -35.77 2.03 23.08
N LYS A 5 -36.46 3.17 22.90
CA LYS A 5 -36.67 3.82 21.61
C LYS A 5 -35.34 4.41 21.14
N LEU A 6 -34.81 3.95 20.01
CA LEU A 6 -33.49 4.35 19.53
C LEU A 6 -33.60 5.64 18.70
N VAL A 7 -33.04 6.74 19.20
CA VAL A 7 -33.08 8.06 18.56
C VAL A 7 -31.86 8.25 17.66
N VAL A 8 -32.10 8.48 16.37
CA VAL A 8 -31.09 8.55 15.31
C VAL A 8 -31.02 9.94 14.69
N GLY A 9 -29.81 10.46 14.51
CA GLY A 9 -29.54 11.61 13.64
C GLY A 9 -28.67 11.20 12.45
N ILE A 10 -29.03 11.62 11.24
CA ILE A 10 -28.25 11.40 10.02
C ILE A 10 -27.89 12.78 9.45
N TYR A 11 -26.60 13.09 9.50
CA TYR A 11 -26.07 14.39 9.09
C TYR A 11 -25.18 14.23 7.86
N SER A 12 -25.31 15.19 6.95
CA SER A 12 -24.46 15.31 5.76
C SER A 12 -23.53 16.50 5.91
N PHE A 13 -22.25 16.28 5.64
CA PHE A 13 -21.26 17.32 5.40
C PHE A 13 -20.92 17.37 3.92
N SER A 14 -19.70 17.74 3.57
CA SER A 14 -19.27 17.88 2.19
C SER A 14 -19.20 16.51 1.49
N GLY A 15 -20.16 16.24 0.60
CA GLY A 15 -20.29 14.98 -0.13
C GLY A 15 -21.29 15.08 -1.28
N CYS A 16 -21.55 13.95 -1.96
CA CYS A 16 -22.53 13.87 -3.05
C CYS A 16 -23.92 13.40 -2.59
N ASP A 17 -24.15 13.28 -1.27
CA ASP A 17 -25.34 12.71 -0.64
C ASP A 17 -25.69 11.27 -1.06
N GLY A 18 -24.79 10.58 -1.75
CA GLY A 18 -25.04 9.23 -2.27
C GLY A 18 -25.37 8.23 -1.16
N CYS A 19 -24.77 8.35 0.02
CA CYS A 19 -25.03 7.41 1.11
C CYS A 19 -26.44 7.58 1.69
N ARG A 20 -26.93 8.82 1.80
CA ARG A 20 -28.30 9.12 2.22
C ARG A 20 -29.32 8.65 1.17
N HIS A 21 -29.03 8.78 -0.12
CA HIS A 21 -29.90 8.22 -1.16
C HIS A 21 -30.00 6.70 -1.06
N GLU A 22 -28.91 5.99 -0.74
CA GLU A 22 -28.96 4.55 -0.50
C GLU A 22 -29.83 4.16 0.70
N ILE A 23 -29.86 4.99 1.76
CA ILE A 23 -30.77 4.80 2.88
C ILE A 23 -32.24 4.95 2.42
N LEU A 24 -32.53 5.95 1.60
CA LEU A 24 -33.88 6.14 1.03
C LEU A 24 -34.30 4.99 0.12
N ASN A 25 -33.36 4.43 -0.64
CA ASN A 25 -33.60 3.30 -1.54
C ASN A 25 -34.03 2.01 -0.82
N LEU A 26 -33.97 1.97 0.52
CA LEU A 26 -34.57 0.89 1.31
C LEU A 26 -36.11 0.85 1.21
N GLY A 27 -36.76 1.97 0.87
CA GLY A 27 -38.21 2.05 0.73
C GLY A 27 -38.96 1.44 1.93
N ASP A 28 -39.78 0.43 1.67
CA ASP A 28 -40.59 -0.26 2.68
C ASP A 28 -39.76 -0.85 3.83
N ALA A 29 -38.54 -1.30 3.56
CA ALA A 29 -37.67 -1.86 4.60
C ALA A 29 -37.23 -0.79 5.63
N LEU A 30 -37.15 0.48 5.20
CA LEU A 30 -36.88 1.60 6.11
C LEU A 30 -38.11 1.89 6.99
N LEU A 31 -39.31 1.86 6.42
CA LEU A 31 -40.55 2.04 7.19
C LEU A 31 -40.74 0.92 8.22
N GLU A 32 -40.51 -0.33 7.82
CA GLU A 32 -40.53 -1.48 8.75
C GLU A 32 -39.50 -1.30 9.87
N LEU A 33 -38.30 -0.78 9.56
CA LEU A 33 -37.29 -0.48 10.57
C LEU A 33 -37.78 0.53 11.60
N LEU A 34 -38.38 1.63 11.16
CA LEU A 34 -38.88 2.69 12.03
C LEU A 34 -40.01 2.19 12.95
N GLU A 35 -40.97 1.46 12.39
CA GLU A 35 -42.15 0.98 13.12
C GLU A 35 -41.84 -0.22 14.01
N LYS A 36 -41.27 -1.29 13.44
CA LYS A 36 -41.10 -2.59 14.11
C LYS A 36 -39.98 -2.58 15.14
N TYR A 37 -38.92 -1.83 14.88
CA TYR A 37 -37.74 -1.77 15.75
C TYR A 37 -37.72 -0.52 16.65
N ASN A 38 -38.81 0.26 16.67
CA ASN A 38 -38.97 1.45 17.50
C ASN A 38 -37.79 2.45 17.34
N VAL A 39 -37.39 2.67 16.08
CA VAL A 39 -36.33 3.61 15.71
C VAL A 39 -36.96 4.94 15.35
N THR A 40 -36.39 6.04 15.81
CA THR A 40 -36.85 7.40 15.46
C THR A 40 -35.72 8.19 14.86
N ILE A 41 -35.87 8.52 13.57
CA ILE A 41 -35.01 9.48 12.90
C ILE A 41 -35.47 10.88 13.32
N ALA A 42 -34.65 11.54 14.12
CA ALA A 42 -34.89 12.90 14.59
C ALA A 42 -34.41 13.95 13.56
N TYR A 43 -33.33 13.65 12.84
CA TYR A 43 -32.76 14.54 11.85
C TYR A 43 -32.31 13.75 10.61
N GLU A 44 -32.93 14.03 9.47
CA GLU A 44 -32.57 13.60 8.12
C GLU A 44 -33.37 14.46 7.12
N PRO A 45 -32.78 15.54 6.60
CA PRO A 45 -33.50 16.49 5.76
C PRO A 45 -34.13 15.91 4.49
N LEU A 46 -33.57 14.85 3.88
CA LEU A 46 -34.15 14.23 2.68
C LEU A 46 -35.43 13.44 2.99
N LEU A 47 -35.63 13.04 4.25
CA LEU A 47 -36.87 12.45 4.73
C LEU A 47 -37.84 13.50 5.30
N GLY A 48 -37.48 14.79 5.28
CA GLY A 48 -38.27 15.87 5.87
C GLY A 48 -38.16 15.97 7.40
N TYR A 49 -37.28 15.19 8.05
CA TYR A 49 -37.06 15.26 9.48
C TYR A 49 -35.96 16.29 9.81
N VAL A 50 -36.34 17.37 10.50
CA VAL A 50 -35.42 18.47 10.86
C VAL A 50 -35.41 18.78 12.36
N GLY A 51 -35.94 17.88 13.19
CA GLY A 51 -36.06 18.06 14.64
C GLY A 51 -34.80 17.65 15.38
N GLU A 52 -33.80 18.54 15.47
CA GLU A 52 -32.60 18.27 16.28
C GLU A 52 -32.95 17.92 17.74
N LYS A 53 -32.21 16.98 18.34
CA LYS A 53 -32.42 16.50 19.72
C LYS A 53 -31.19 16.71 20.58
N GLU A 54 -31.35 17.15 21.82
CA GLU A 54 -30.23 17.39 22.74
C GLU A 54 -29.27 16.20 22.82
N GLU A 55 -29.81 14.98 22.87
CA GLU A 55 -29.05 13.73 22.81
C GLU A 55 -29.58 12.77 21.74
N TYR A 56 -28.66 11.96 21.20
CA TYR A 56 -28.90 10.89 20.25
C TYR A 56 -28.32 9.57 20.77
N ASP A 57 -29.03 8.47 20.54
CA ASP A 57 -28.46 7.14 20.73
C ASP A 57 -27.44 6.82 19.65
N VAL A 58 -27.73 7.20 18.40
CA VAL A 58 -26.84 6.98 17.25
C VAL A 58 -26.82 8.21 16.35
N VAL A 59 -25.63 8.67 15.99
CA VAL A 59 -25.43 9.69 14.95
C VAL A 59 -24.65 9.10 13.79
N PHE A 60 -25.21 9.23 12.60
CA PHE A 60 -24.56 8.88 11.34
C PHE A 60 -24.05 10.14 10.65
N ILE A 61 -22.80 10.11 10.19
CA ILE A 61 -22.17 11.21 9.45
C ILE A 61 -21.80 10.73 8.05
N GLU A 62 -22.46 11.27 7.03
CA GLU A 62 -22.00 11.20 5.64
C GLU A 62 -21.14 12.42 5.29
N GLY A 63 -20.18 12.24 4.39
CA GLY A 63 -19.39 13.33 3.83
C GLY A 63 -18.12 13.62 4.62
N SER A 64 -17.23 14.39 4.01
CA SER A 64 -15.96 14.80 4.60
C SER A 64 -16.10 16.16 5.27
N VAL A 65 -15.22 16.44 6.23
CA VAL A 65 -15.13 17.78 6.84
C VAL A 65 -14.17 18.63 6.02
N THR A 66 -14.67 19.73 5.46
CA THR A 66 -13.90 20.64 4.59
C THR A 66 -13.81 22.06 5.13
N SER A 67 -14.52 22.35 6.23
CA SER A 67 -14.53 23.68 6.86
C SER A 67 -14.48 23.61 8.38
N GLU A 68 -14.01 24.69 9.02
CA GLU A 68 -14.01 24.79 10.49
C GLU A 68 -15.42 24.71 11.08
N LYS A 69 -16.44 25.18 10.34
CA LYS A 69 -17.84 25.12 10.75
C LYS A 69 -18.30 23.67 10.88
N GLU A 70 -17.95 22.82 9.91
CA GLU A 70 -18.25 21.38 9.94
C GLU A 70 -17.45 20.68 11.05
N VAL A 71 -16.19 21.06 11.30
CA VAL A 71 -15.43 20.54 12.46
C VAL A 71 -16.17 20.83 13.77
N ARG A 72 -16.60 22.07 13.99
CA ARG A 72 -17.34 22.46 15.20
C ARG A 72 -18.64 21.68 15.34
N LYS A 73 -19.41 21.54 14.25
CA LYS A 73 -20.65 20.76 14.26
C LYS A 73 -20.39 19.27 14.51
N LEU A 74 -19.31 18.69 13.97
CA LEU A 74 -18.92 17.31 14.24
C LEU A 74 -18.60 17.07 15.71
N VAL A 75 -17.83 17.97 16.33
CA VAL A 75 -17.49 17.90 17.76
C VAL A 75 -18.75 18.00 18.63
N GLU A 76 -19.65 18.92 18.30
CA GLU A 76 -20.97 19.07 18.95
C GLU A 76 -21.83 17.80 18.82
N LEU A 77 -21.94 17.25 17.60
CA LEU A 77 -22.70 16.02 17.36
C LEU A 77 -22.08 14.84 18.11
N ARG A 78 -20.75 14.77 18.20
CA ARG A 78 -20.09 13.72 18.98
C ARG A 78 -20.47 13.81 20.45
N SER A 79 -20.42 14.99 21.06
CA SER A 79 -20.74 15.16 22.49
C SER A 79 -22.20 14.84 22.81
N ARG A 80 -23.08 14.94 21.81
CA ARG A 80 -24.52 14.63 21.91
C ARG A 80 -24.87 13.19 21.51
N SER A 81 -23.88 12.34 21.20
CA SER A 81 -24.12 10.98 20.68
C SER A 81 -23.53 9.91 21.59
N LYS A 82 -24.31 8.87 21.90
CA LYS A 82 -23.77 7.66 22.55
C LYS A 82 -22.90 6.87 21.58
N VAL A 83 -23.36 6.73 20.35
CA VAL A 83 -22.67 6.04 19.25
C VAL A 83 -22.56 6.98 18.04
N LEU A 84 -21.34 7.16 17.51
CA LEU A 84 -21.11 7.88 16.26
C LEU A 84 -20.62 6.95 15.15
N VAL A 85 -21.26 6.99 14.00
CA VAL A 85 -21.01 6.12 12.85
C VAL A 85 -20.60 6.94 11.62
N ALA A 86 -19.44 6.62 11.03
CA ALA A 86 -19.02 7.16 9.74
C ALA A 86 -19.75 6.42 8.59
N LEU A 87 -20.48 7.14 7.75
CA LEU A 87 -21.12 6.61 6.54
C LEU A 87 -20.30 6.92 5.29
N GLY A 88 -19.82 5.88 4.62
CA GLY A 88 -19.20 5.95 3.32
C GLY A 88 -17.73 6.37 3.33
N SER A 89 -17.12 6.36 2.14
CA SER A 89 -15.70 6.63 1.97
C SER A 89 -15.31 8.07 2.30
N CYS A 90 -16.21 9.03 2.11
CA CYS A 90 -15.92 10.44 2.41
C CYS A 90 -15.70 10.65 3.90
N SER A 91 -16.64 10.23 4.75
CA SER A 91 -16.50 10.40 6.19
C SER A 91 -15.37 9.55 6.79
N PHE A 92 -15.16 8.33 6.27
CA PHE A 92 -14.17 7.39 6.83
C PHE A 92 -12.75 7.53 6.27
N LEU A 93 -12.59 7.93 5.00
CA LEU A 93 -11.28 8.00 4.33
C LEU A 93 -10.98 9.39 3.75
N GLY A 94 -11.86 10.38 3.92
CA GLY A 94 -11.77 11.69 3.28
C GLY A 94 -12.32 11.72 1.85
N GLY A 95 -12.46 10.56 1.19
CA GLY A 95 -13.14 10.37 -0.10
C GLY A 95 -12.61 11.26 -1.24
N ILE A 96 -13.50 11.61 -2.18
CA ILE A 96 -13.18 12.53 -3.28
C ILE A 96 -12.70 13.91 -2.75
N PRO A 97 -13.31 14.51 -1.71
CA PRO A 97 -12.84 15.79 -1.16
C PRO A 97 -11.36 15.78 -0.71
N ALA A 98 -10.84 14.67 -0.19
CA ALA A 98 -9.43 14.55 0.19
C ALA A 98 -8.47 14.55 -1.00
N LEU A 99 -8.93 14.21 -2.22
CA LEU A 99 -8.13 14.27 -3.45
C LEU A 99 -7.81 15.72 -3.86
N MET A 100 -8.56 16.70 -3.36
CA MET A 100 -8.30 18.12 -3.65
C MET A 100 -7.02 18.64 -2.97
N LYS A 101 -6.43 17.88 -2.03
CA LYS A 101 -5.17 18.23 -1.35
C LYS A 101 -3.97 18.25 -2.30
N ASP A 102 -4.04 17.54 -3.43
CA ASP A 102 -2.98 17.45 -4.43
C ASP A 102 -3.11 18.49 -5.56
N LEU A 103 -4.13 19.36 -5.51
CA LEU A 103 -4.33 20.40 -6.50
C LEU A 103 -3.43 21.61 -6.19
N LYS A 104 -2.66 22.04 -7.20
CA LYS A 104 -1.85 23.26 -7.11
C LYS A 104 -2.74 24.47 -6.81
N GLU A 105 -2.18 25.41 -6.04
CA GLU A 105 -2.87 26.61 -5.56
C GLU A 105 -3.56 27.42 -6.68
N ASP A 106 -2.98 27.41 -7.87
CA ASP A 106 -3.47 28.08 -9.08
C ASP A 106 -4.76 27.44 -9.64
N VAL A 107 -4.85 26.11 -9.57
CA VAL A 107 -6.04 25.34 -9.99
C VAL A 107 -7.19 25.57 -9.02
N VAL A 108 -6.88 25.63 -7.72
CA VAL A 108 -7.89 25.89 -6.67
C VAL A 108 -8.46 27.31 -6.78
N LYS A 109 -7.62 28.32 -7.07
CA LYS A 109 -8.06 29.70 -7.33
C LYS A 109 -8.99 29.80 -8.54
N THR A 110 -8.67 29.07 -9.61
CA THR A 110 -9.45 29.08 -10.85
C THR A 110 -10.82 28.41 -10.68
N LEU A 111 -10.91 27.39 -9.81
CA LEU A 111 -12.13 26.61 -9.61
C LEU A 111 -13.06 27.15 -8.52
N THR A 112 -12.53 27.78 -7.47
CA THR A 112 -13.34 28.05 -6.25
C THR A 112 -13.51 29.52 -5.90
N ASN A 113 -12.86 30.46 -6.60
CA ASN A 113 -12.86 31.90 -6.28
C ASN A 113 -12.58 32.21 -4.78
N ALA A 114 -12.02 31.26 -4.03
CA ALA A 114 -11.81 31.34 -2.60
C ALA A 114 -10.31 31.47 -2.28
N PRO A 115 -9.93 32.30 -1.29
CA PRO A 115 -8.54 32.39 -0.84
C PRO A 115 -8.08 31.07 -0.22
N THR A 116 -6.91 30.58 -0.66
CA THR A 116 -6.31 29.28 -0.28
C THR A 116 -5.90 29.18 1.19
N SER A 117 -5.76 30.31 1.90
CA SER A 117 -5.41 30.38 3.32
C SER A 117 -6.52 29.90 4.29
N LYS A 118 -7.69 29.51 3.80
CA LYS A 118 -8.82 29.02 4.61
C LYS A 118 -9.19 27.54 4.37
N LEU A 119 -8.43 26.81 3.56
CA LEU A 119 -8.73 25.41 3.29
C LEU A 119 -8.31 24.57 4.49
N VAL A 120 -9.30 24.13 5.27
CA VAL A 120 -9.10 23.10 6.29
C VAL A 120 -8.63 21.84 5.58
N MET A 121 -7.54 21.24 6.06
CA MET A 121 -7.06 19.97 5.52
C MET A 121 -8.19 18.94 5.61
N VAL A 122 -8.64 18.43 4.47
CA VAL A 122 -9.75 17.48 4.40
C VAL A 122 -9.25 16.11 4.87
N LEU A 123 -9.63 15.74 6.09
CA LEU A 123 -9.27 14.48 6.74
C LEU A 123 -10.52 13.67 7.07
N PRO A 124 -10.39 12.34 7.29
CA PRO A 124 -11.44 11.52 7.87
C PRO A 124 -12.00 12.11 9.16
N ILE A 125 -13.29 11.89 9.44
CA ILE A 125 -13.93 12.42 10.66
C ILE A 125 -13.30 11.85 11.95
N SER A 126 -12.69 10.65 11.86
CA SER A 126 -11.96 10.01 12.95
C SER A 126 -10.74 10.78 13.41
N ASN A 127 -10.25 11.75 12.62
CA ASN A 127 -9.14 12.61 13.02
C ASN A 127 -9.60 13.75 13.95
N TYR A 128 -10.89 14.08 13.96
CA TYR A 128 -11.44 15.17 14.79
C TYR A 128 -12.17 14.64 16.03
N VAL A 129 -12.84 13.49 15.90
CA VAL A 129 -13.64 12.91 16.99
C VAL A 129 -13.50 11.39 17.02
N LYS A 130 -13.71 10.78 18.19
CA LYS A 130 -13.81 9.32 18.29
C LYS A 130 -15.03 8.82 17.51
N VAL A 131 -14.80 8.01 16.48
CA VAL A 131 -15.83 7.29 15.73
C VAL A 131 -15.98 5.90 16.34
N ASP A 132 -17.21 5.50 16.66
CA ASP A 132 -17.49 4.20 17.27
C ASP A 132 -17.69 3.10 16.22
N TYR A 133 -18.32 3.43 15.08
CA TYR A 133 -18.50 2.52 13.95
C TYR A 133 -18.32 3.18 12.57
N TRP A 134 -18.19 2.37 11.51
CA TRP A 134 -18.15 2.85 10.13
C TRP A 134 -18.84 1.85 9.18
N LEU A 135 -19.60 2.36 8.21
CA LEU A 135 -20.13 1.61 7.07
C LEU A 135 -19.36 2.02 5.82
N ARG A 136 -18.69 1.06 5.18
CA ARG A 136 -17.85 1.32 4.01
C ARG A 136 -18.69 1.33 2.73
N GLY A 137 -18.22 2.05 1.72
CA GLY A 137 -18.87 2.15 0.40
C GLY A 137 -18.80 3.58 -0.14
N CYS A 138 -19.08 3.74 -1.43
CA CYS A 138 -19.25 5.05 -2.08
C CYS A 138 -20.28 4.91 -3.22
N PRO A 139 -21.59 4.91 -2.94
CA PRO A 139 -22.23 5.06 -1.62
C PRO A 139 -22.22 3.78 -0.76
N ILE A 140 -22.69 3.88 0.49
CA ILE A 140 -22.79 2.73 1.40
C ILE A 140 -23.75 1.66 0.88
N ASN A 141 -23.61 0.42 1.35
CA ASN A 141 -24.61 -0.62 1.12
C ASN A 141 -25.80 -0.43 2.07
N ASN A 142 -27.01 -0.38 1.52
CA ASN A 142 -28.23 -0.12 2.29
C ASN A 142 -28.69 -1.31 3.17
N VAL A 143 -28.43 -2.55 2.76
CA VAL A 143 -28.70 -3.76 3.57
C VAL A 143 -27.77 -3.82 4.80
N GLU A 144 -26.52 -3.40 4.66
CA GLU A 144 -25.60 -3.26 5.79
C GLU A 144 -26.07 -2.19 6.78
N PHE A 145 -26.55 -1.05 6.28
CA PHE A 145 -27.17 -0.01 7.11
C PHE A 145 -28.35 -0.56 7.92
N LEU A 146 -29.26 -1.28 7.28
CA LEU A 146 -30.41 -1.92 7.94
C LEU A 146 -29.95 -2.91 9.02
N THR A 147 -28.95 -3.74 8.71
CA THR A 147 -28.40 -4.74 9.63
C THR A 147 -27.72 -4.08 10.84
N LEU A 148 -27.00 -2.99 10.61
CA LEU A 148 -26.36 -2.21 11.66
C LEU A 148 -27.40 -1.65 12.63
N ILE A 149 -28.43 -0.96 12.14
CA ILE A 149 -29.48 -0.40 13.00
C ILE A 149 -30.14 -1.50 13.84
N LYS A 150 -30.51 -2.64 13.22
CA LYS A 150 -31.11 -3.78 13.94
C LYS A 150 -30.23 -4.25 15.10
N LYS A 151 -28.92 -4.37 14.89
CA LYS A 151 -27.97 -4.76 15.96
C LYS A 151 -27.85 -3.71 17.06
N LEU A 152 -27.87 -2.43 16.70
CA LEU A 152 -27.83 -1.32 17.66
C LEU A 152 -29.10 -1.29 18.52
N VAL A 153 -30.27 -1.56 17.93
CA VAL A 153 -31.55 -1.70 18.67
C VAL A 153 -31.50 -2.88 19.65
N GLU A 154 -30.86 -3.98 19.27
CA GLU A 154 -30.66 -5.14 20.15
C GLU A 154 -29.62 -4.90 21.28
N GLY A 155 -29.01 -3.71 21.35
CA GLY A 155 -27.97 -3.39 22.35
C GLY A 155 -26.69 -4.21 22.20
N LYS A 156 -26.52 -4.90 21.05
CA LYS A 156 -25.33 -5.71 20.77
C LYS A 156 -24.19 -4.80 20.34
N PHE A 157 -23.30 -4.46 21.27
CA PHE A 157 -22.01 -3.84 20.96
C PHE A 157 -21.11 -4.83 20.25
N PHE A 158 -20.38 -4.38 19.23
CA PHE A 158 -19.48 -5.23 18.46
C PHE A 158 -18.07 -4.63 18.37
N ARG A 159 -17.06 -5.49 18.47
CA ARG A 159 -15.66 -5.09 18.40
C ARG A 159 -15.29 -4.80 16.95
N GLN A 160 -14.92 -3.57 16.66
CA GLN A 160 -14.59 -3.16 15.30
C GLN A 160 -13.16 -3.58 14.94
N GLY A 161 -13.02 -4.34 13.84
CA GLY A 161 -11.74 -4.91 13.39
C GLY A 161 -11.87 -6.32 12.79
N GLU A 162 -12.93 -7.05 13.14
CA GLU A 162 -13.30 -8.28 12.44
C GLU A 162 -14.22 -7.93 11.26
N ARG A 163 -13.87 -8.40 10.05
CA ARG A 163 -14.80 -8.42 8.92
C ARG A 163 -16.05 -9.19 9.32
N ARG A 164 -17.21 -8.54 9.42
CA ARG A 164 -18.46 -9.19 9.83
C ARG A 164 -19.72 -8.69 9.12
N PHE A 165 -19.59 -7.90 8.06
CA PHE A 165 -20.67 -7.74 7.10
C PHE A 165 -20.28 -8.58 5.89
N ASP A 166 -21.16 -9.49 5.48
CA ASP A 166 -21.07 -10.12 4.16
C ASP A 166 -21.16 -8.98 3.15
N PHE A 167 -20.00 -8.45 2.82
CA PHE A 167 -19.80 -7.63 1.65
C PHE A 167 -20.17 -8.54 0.48
N CYS A 168 -21.43 -8.48 0.02
CA CYS A 168 -21.85 -9.11 -1.23
C CYS A 168 -21.17 -8.35 -2.38
N ARG A 169 -19.86 -8.56 -2.54
CA ARG A 169 -19.27 -8.51 -3.86
C ARG A 169 -19.83 -9.72 -4.58
N THR A 170 -20.81 -9.50 -5.44
CA THR A 170 -21.27 -10.53 -6.38
C THR A 170 -20.12 -10.96 -7.31
N SER A 171 -19.10 -10.10 -7.49
CA SER A 171 -17.89 -10.40 -8.25
C SER A 171 -16.64 -10.52 -7.38
N VAL A 172 -16.23 -11.76 -7.09
CA VAL A 172 -14.90 -12.07 -6.53
C VAL A 172 -13.97 -12.41 -7.69
N VAL A 173 -12.99 -11.53 -7.95
CA VAL A 173 -12.02 -11.73 -9.03
C VAL A 173 -10.67 -12.11 -8.43
N ASN A 174 -10.18 -13.29 -8.83
CA ASN A 174 -8.83 -13.72 -8.55
C ASN A 174 -7.98 -13.56 -9.80
N VAL A 175 -6.79 -13.01 -9.66
CA VAL A 175 -5.82 -12.91 -10.75
C VAL A 175 -4.54 -13.57 -10.33
N ASN A 176 -4.12 -14.58 -11.07
CA ASN A 176 -2.91 -15.33 -10.78
C ASN A 176 -1.74 -14.86 -11.64
N GLY A 177 -0.53 -15.13 -11.17
CA GLY A 177 0.70 -14.93 -11.91
C GLY A 177 1.84 -15.72 -11.28
N LYS A 178 2.97 -15.80 -11.97
CA LYS A 178 4.13 -16.58 -11.52
C LYS A 178 4.69 -16.09 -10.19
N LEU A 179 4.70 -14.78 -9.97
CA LEU A 179 5.24 -14.17 -8.75
C LEU A 179 4.23 -13.44 -7.89
N LEU A 180 3.15 -12.94 -8.48
CA LEU A 180 2.17 -12.08 -7.84
C LEU A 180 0.78 -12.67 -8.02
N ASN A 181 -0.03 -12.65 -6.98
CA ASN A 181 -1.41 -13.13 -7.01
C ASN A 181 -2.32 -12.13 -6.33
N LEU A 182 -3.50 -11.91 -6.91
CA LEU A 182 -4.61 -11.16 -6.32
C LEU A 182 -5.67 -12.14 -5.84
N ASP A 183 -5.86 -12.16 -4.53
CA ASP A 183 -6.95 -12.82 -3.83
C ASP A 183 -8.11 -11.83 -3.68
N GLY A 184 -9.16 -12.06 -4.46
CA GLY A 184 -10.36 -11.23 -4.52
C GLY A 184 -11.16 -11.24 -3.22
N GLU A 185 -11.12 -12.34 -2.47
CA GLU A 185 -11.81 -12.47 -1.17
C GLU A 185 -11.16 -11.55 -0.14
N LYS A 186 -9.84 -11.41 -0.18
CA LYS A 186 -9.11 -10.45 0.68
C LYS A 186 -9.20 -9.02 0.18
N CYS A 187 -9.51 -8.75 -1.07
CA CYS A 187 -9.53 -7.39 -1.62
C CYS A 187 -10.63 -6.53 -0.97
N ILE A 188 -10.36 -5.24 -0.73
CA ILE A 188 -11.33 -4.23 -0.24
C ILE A 188 -11.59 -3.10 -1.25
N VAL A 189 -11.13 -3.26 -2.50
CA VAL A 189 -11.22 -2.29 -3.61
C VAL A 189 -10.76 -0.86 -3.25
N CYS A 190 -9.77 -0.73 -2.36
CA CYS A 190 -9.25 0.59 -1.97
C CYS A 190 -8.48 1.35 -3.07
N GLY A 191 -8.21 0.72 -4.22
CA GLY A 191 -7.53 1.35 -5.35
C GLY A 191 -6.03 1.62 -5.16
N ARG A 192 -5.43 1.41 -3.99
CA ARG A 192 -4.00 1.69 -3.74
C ARG A 192 -3.05 0.94 -4.69
N CYS A 193 -3.35 -0.33 -4.97
CA CYS A 193 -2.59 -1.16 -5.91
C CYS A 193 -2.70 -0.67 -7.36
N VAL A 194 -3.87 -0.16 -7.76
CA VAL A 194 -4.10 0.46 -9.07
C VAL A 194 -3.33 1.77 -9.17
N SER A 195 -3.46 2.65 -8.17
CA SER A 195 -2.78 3.96 -8.11
C SER A 195 -1.25 3.83 -8.21
N VAL A 196 -0.64 2.94 -7.41
CA VAL A 196 0.83 2.75 -7.47
C VAL A 196 1.28 2.11 -8.79
N CYS A 197 0.46 1.27 -9.43
CA CYS A 197 0.78 0.72 -10.75
C CYS A 197 0.68 1.79 -11.86
N SER A 198 -0.29 2.68 -11.73
CA SER A 198 -0.51 3.81 -12.63
C SER A 198 0.58 4.87 -12.52
N SER A 199 1.11 5.15 -11.33
CA SER A 199 2.20 6.13 -11.17
C SER A 199 3.50 5.69 -11.86
N LEU A 200 3.71 4.38 -12.01
CA LEU A 200 4.80 3.81 -12.82
C LEU A 200 4.51 3.88 -14.34
N GLY A 201 3.27 4.20 -14.73
CA GLY A 201 2.75 4.11 -16.10
C GLY A 201 2.71 2.70 -16.66
N VAL A 202 2.70 1.69 -15.78
CA VAL A 202 2.59 0.29 -16.16
C VAL A 202 1.12 -0.08 -16.40
N ASN A 203 0.21 0.42 -15.55
CA ASN A 203 -1.24 0.27 -15.69
C ASN A 203 -1.72 -1.18 -15.86
N ALA A 204 -1.07 -2.13 -15.17
CA ALA A 204 -1.42 -3.55 -15.26
C ALA A 204 -2.67 -3.94 -14.44
N LEU A 205 -3.10 -3.08 -13.51
CA LEU A 205 -4.27 -3.28 -12.67
C LEU A 205 -5.26 -2.13 -12.89
N GLY A 206 -6.55 -2.43 -12.87
CA GLY A 206 -7.64 -1.47 -12.95
C GLY A 206 -8.81 -1.87 -12.06
N ILE A 207 -9.78 -0.97 -11.93
CA ILE A 207 -11.09 -1.27 -11.33
C ILE A 207 -12.04 -1.58 -12.49
N ILE A 208 -12.67 -2.74 -12.43
CA ILE A 208 -13.65 -3.20 -13.41
C ILE A 208 -15.05 -3.25 -12.79
N ASN A 209 -16.07 -3.37 -13.64
CA ASN A 209 -17.50 -3.33 -13.27
C ASN A 209 -17.92 -2.00 -12.62
N ARG A 210 -19.12 -1.96 -12.04
CA ARG A 210 -19.73 -0.77 -11.42
C ARG A 210 -20.57 -1.18 -10.20
N GLY A 211 -20.86 -0.21 -9.32
CA GLY A 211 -21.72 -0.43 -8.15
C GLY A 211 -21.16 -1.48 -7.19
N ILE A 212 -21.97 -2.46 -6.81
CA ILE A 212 -21.58 -3.55 -5.90
C ILE A 212 -20.67 -4.60 -6.56
N ASP A 213 -20.62 -4.63 -7.89
CA ASP A 213 -19.80 -5.58 -8.66
C ASP A 213 -18.34 -5.14 -8.84
N ILE A 214 -17.96 -3.98 -8.30
CA ILE A 214 -16.60 -3.46 -8.49
C ILE A 214 -15.54 -4.44 -7.99
N ALA A 215 -14.52 -4.66 -8.83
CA ALA A 215 -13.40 -5.52 -8.50
C ALA A 215 -12.10 -4.92 -9.02
N VAL A 216 -11.00 -5.19 -8.32
CA VAL A 216 -9.66 -4.97 -8.89
C VAL A 216 -9.35 -6.15 -9.80
N SER A 217 -8.88 -5.88 -11.01
CA SER A 217 -8.50 -6.91 -11.97
C SER A 217 -7.42 -6.41 -12.92
N THR A 218 -6.83 -7.32 -13.68
CA THR A 218 -6.07 -7.04 -14.90
C THR A 218 -7.01 -6.78 -16.09
N PRO A 219 -6.51 -6.16 -17.18
CA PRO A 219 -7.23 -6.08 -18.45
C PRO A 219 -7.70 -7.47 -18.90
N PHE A 220 -8.98 -7.58 -19.24
CA PHE A 220 -9.62 -8.85 -19.66
C PHE A 220 -9.50 -10.01 -18.66
N GLN A 221 -9.15 -9.73 -17.39
CA GLN A 221 -8.88 -10.73 -16.35
C GLN A 221 -7.76 -11.72 -16.71
N GLU A 222 -6.85 -11.32 -17.60
CA GLU A 222 -5.68 -12.12 -17.97
C GLU A 222 -4.75 -12.35 -16.76
N PRO A 223 -4.04 -13.50 -16.70
CA PRO A 223 -2.97 -13.70 -15.74
C PRO A 223 -1.97 -12.54 -15.77
N LEU A 224 -1.43 -12.15 -14.60
CA LEU A 224 -0.51 -11.00 -14.50
C LEU A 224 0.67 -11.11 -15.47
N ASP A 225 1.15 -12.32 -15.75
CA ASP A 225 2.28 -12.56 -16.65
C ASP A 225 1.98 -12.15 -18.10
N ASN A 226 0.71 -12.25 -18.53
CA ASN A 226 0.22 -11.91 -19.87
C ASN A 226 -0.16 -10.42 -20.02
N THR A 227 0.01 -9.63 -18.97
CA THR A 227 -0.35 -8.22 -18.92
C THR A 227 0.91 -7.34 -18.97
N PRO A 228 0.77 -6.00 -19.01
CA PRO A 228 1.90 -5.10 -18.83
C PRO A 228 2.61 -5.20 -17.48
N CYS A 229 2.15 -6.05 -16.54
CA CYS A 229 2.76 -6.20 -15.22
C CYS A 229 4.26 -6.50 -15.32
N ILE A 230 5.08 -5.64 -14.72
CA ILE A 230 6.55 -5.80 -14.67
C ILE A 230 7.04 -6.56 -13.42
N SER A 231 6.14 -7.14 -12.64
CA SER A 231 6.45 -7.91 -11.42
C SER A 231 7.29 -7.14 -10.36
N CYS A 232 7.19 -5.80 -10.32
CA CYS A 232 7.92 -4.98 -9.35
C CYS A 232 7.43 -5.18 -7.90
N GLY A 233 6.17 -5.61 -7.72
CA GLY A 233 5.58 -5.95 -6.43
C GLY A 233 5.20 -4.77 -5.54
N LEU A 234 5.29 -3.52 -6.02
CA LEU A 234 4.86 -2.32 -5.25
C LEU A 234 3.39 -2.41 -4.81
N CYS A 235 2.52 -2.99 -5.64
CA CYS A 235 1.13 -3.23 -5.29
C CYS A 235 0.96 -4.08 -4.01
N THR A 236 1.86 -5.04 -3.74
CA THR A 236 1.86 -5.86 -2.51
C THR A 236 2.24 -5.04 -1.29
N ALA A 237 3.20 -4.13 -1.43
CA ALA A 237 3.64 -3.24 -0.35
C ALA A 237 2.54 -2.26 0.06
N TYR A 238 1.75 -1.80 -0.92
CA TYR A 238 0.65 -0.86 -0.71
C TYR A 238 -0.69 -1.54 -0.40
N CYS A 239 -0.75 -2.87 -0.40
CA CYS A 239 -1.99 -3.58 -0.06
C CYS A 239 -2.19 -3.61 1.46
N PRO A 240 -3.24 -2.98 2.01
CA PRO A 240 -3.46 -2.92 3.46
C PRO A 240 -3.97 -4.24 4.05
N VAL A 241 -4.39 -5.19 3.20
CA VAL A 241 -5.09 -6.42 3.60
C VAL A 241 -4.45 -7.68 3.04
N GLY A 242 -3.29 -7.57 2.39
CA GLY A 242 -2.60 -8.71 1.77
C GLY A 242 -3.35 -9.38 0.62
N ALA A 243 -4.32 -8.68 0.02
CA ALA A 243 -5.09 -9.19 -1.12
C ALA A 243 -4.21 -9.43 -2.33
N ILE A 244 -3.31 -8.50 -2.65
CA ILE A 244 -2.25 -8.76 -3.62
C ILE A 244 -0.98 -9.12 -2.85
N ASN A 245 -0.48 -10.31 -3.12
CA ASN A 245 0.66 -10.92 -2.43
C ASN A 245 1.66 -11.47 -3.45
N HIS A 246 2.82 -11.90 -2.95
CA HIS A 246 3.84 -12.54 -3.76
C HIS A 246 4.09 -13.98 -3.32
N VAL A 247 4.59 -14.81 -4.24
CA VAL A 247 4.96 -16.20 -3.95
C VAL A 247 6.12 -16.22 -2.95
N SER A 248 5.87 -16.84 -1.78
CA SER A 248 6.86 -16.90 -0.72
C SER A 248 7.77 -18.11 -0.86
N THR A 249 9.05 -17.91 -0.54
CA THR A 249 10.09 -18.96 -0.51
C THR A 249 10.57 -19.24 0.92
N THR A 250 9.92 -18.60 1.91
CA THR A 250 10.26 -18.72 3.33
C THR A 250 10.28 -20.17 3.80
N GLN A 251 9.22 -20.93 3.49
CA GLN A 251 9.10 -22.33 3.94
C GLN A 251 10.24 -23.18 3.39
N LEU A 252 10.54 -23.07 2.10
CA LEU A 252 11.64 -23.80 1.45
C LEU A 252 12.96 -23.54 2.16
N ILE A 253 13.28 -22.27 2.43
CA ILE A 253 14.56 -21.89 3.05
C ILE A 253 14.60 -22.29 4.52
N GLN A 254 13.49 -22.16 5.26
CA GLN A 254 13.39 -22.66 6.63
C GLN A 254 13.60 -24.17 6.69
N ASP A 255 13.08 -24.94 5.73
CA ASP A 255 13.29 -26.38 5.66
C ASP A 255 14.76 -26.73 5.42
N MET A 256 15.44 -26.01 4.54
CA MET A 256 16.87 -26.17 4.30
C MET A 256 17.70 -25.86 5.56
N LEU A 257 17.41 -24.75 6.23
CA LEU A 257 18.07 -24.37 7.48
C LEU A 257 17.82 -25.41 8.59
N ARG A 258 16.58 -25.91 8.74
CA ARG A 258 16.24 -26.97 9.71
C ARG A 258 16.96 -28.29 9.45
N ARG A 259 17.25 -28.59 8.18
CA ARG A 259 18.06 -29.76 7.78
C ARG A 259 19.56 -29.58 8.01
N GLY A 260 20.01 -28.41 8.49
CA GLY A 260 21.42 -28.11 8.71
C GLY A 260 22.20 -27.93 7.41
N GLU A 261 21.54 -27.54 6.32
CA GLU A 261 22.23 -27.23 5.07
C GLU A 261 23.08 -25.98 5.22
N LYS A 262 24.27 -26.00 4.62
CA LYS A 262 25.22 -24.89 4.76
C LYS A 262 24.89 -23.73 3.85
N LEU A 263 24.08 -22.78 4.29
CA LEU A 263 23.58 -21.67 3.46
C LEU A 263 24.34 -20.37 3.70
N VAL A 264 24.59 -19.63 2.62
CA VAL A 264 25.21 -18.29 2.67
C VAL A 264 24.16 -17.25 2.33
N ALA A 265 23.90 -16.31 3.24
CA ALA A 265 23.00 -15.19 3.01
C ALA A 265 23.72 -14.07 2.27
N TYR A 266 23.32 -13.79 1.03
CA TYR A 266 23.72 -12.57 0.31
C TYR A 266 22.69 -11.50 0.60
N LEU A 267 23.07 -10.52 1.40
CA LEU A 267 22.18 -9.47 1.87
C LEU A 267 22.45 -8.17 1.13
N GLU A 268 21.46 -7.68 0.39
CA GLU A 268 21.56 -6.37 -0.26
C GLU A 268 21.61 -5.23 0.77
N TYR A 269 22.43 -4.21 0.49
CA TYR A 269 22.60 -3.05 1.37
C TYR A 269 21.26 -2.33 1.66
N GLU A 270 20.41 -2.18 0.65
CA GLU A 270 19.10 -1.55 0.77
C GLU A 270 18.10 -2.41 1.57
N ALA A 271 18.21 -3.74 1.50
CA ALA A 271 17.42 -4.66 2.31
C ALA A 271 17.84 -4.56 3.79
N LEU A 272 19.16 -4.53 4.06
CA LEU A 272 19.67 -4.33 5.42
C LEU A 272 19.25 -2.96 5.99
N ALA A 273 19.34 -1.89 5.19
CA ALA A 273 18.91 -0.56 5.59
C ALA A 273 17.42 -0.53 5.98
N ALA A 274 16.57 -1.12 5.15
CA ALA A 274 15.13 -1.14 5.40
C ALA A 274 14.74 -2.04 6.58
N LEU A 275 15.42 -3.17 6.78
CA LEU A 275 15.23 -4.00 7.96
C LEU A 275 15.65 -3.25 9.23
N ALA A 276 16.81 -2.59 9.21
CA ALA A 276 17.35 -1.82 10.33
C ALA A 276 16.42 -0.66 10.71
N GLU A 277 15.89 0.03 9.71
CA GLU A 277 14.86 1.06 9.88
C GLU A 277 13.58 0.48 10.50
N SER A 278 13.05 -0.60 9.94
CA SER A 278 11.78 -1.18 10.41
C SER A 278 11.84 -1.74 11.83
N GLU A 279 13.03 -2.18 12.27
CA GLU A 279 13.24 -2.71 13.62
C GLU A 279 13.83 -1.68 14.59
N GLU A 280 14.27 -0.53 14.08
CA GLU A 280 14.96 0.53 14.83
C GLU A 280 16.24 0.03 15.55
N VAL A 281 17.03 -0.79 14.86
CA VAL A 281 18.23 -1.42 15.42
C VAL A 281 19.48 -1.12 14.61
N HIS A 282 20.64 -1.28 15.24
CA HIS A 282 21.92 -1.24 14.54
C HIS A 282 22.00 -2.37 13.49
N PRO A 283 22.45 -2.10 12.24
CA PRO A 283 22.51 -3.11 11.17
C PRO A 283 23.28 -4.39 11.55
N GLY A 284 24.35 -4.28 12.34
CA GLY A 284 25.10 -5.44 12.82
C GLY A 284 24.28 -6.40 13.69
N LYS A 285 23.23 -5.93 14.39
CA LYS A 285 22.32 -6.81 15.15
C LYS A 285 21.49 -7.69 14.24
N LEU A 286 21.08 -7.18 13.08
CA LEU A 286 20.38 -7.97 12.05
C LEU A 286 21.30 -9.01 11.42
N ILE A 287 22.57 -8.70 11.23
CA ILE A 287 23.57 -9.68 10.76
C ILE A 287 23.68 -10.82 11.80
N THR A 288 23.77 -10.49 13.09
CA THR A 288 23.74 -11.48 14.18
C THR A 288 22.45 -12.30 14.17
N ALA A 289 21.30 -11.66 13.97
CA ALA A 289 20.00 -12.32 13.92
C ALA A 289 19.92 -13.31 12.75
N ILE A 290 20.39 -12.93 11.56
CA ILE A 290 20.44 -13.81 10.38
C ILE A 290 21.35 -15.01 10.64
N ARG A 291 22.51 -14.84 11.28
CA ARG A 291 23.35 -15.97 11.70
C ARG A 291 22.63 -16.91 12.66
N ARG A 292 21.89 -16.36 13.64
CA ARG A 292 21.09 -17.16 14.59
C ARG A 292 19.95 -17.93 13.94
N LEU A 293 19.49 -17.54 12.74
CA LEU A 293 18.55 -18.35 11.95
C LEU A 293 19.18 -19.64 11.38
N GLY A 294 20.52 -19.75 11.40
CA GLY A 294 21.25 -20.94 10.93
C GLY A 294 22.03 -20.73 9.63
N PHE A 295 22.16 -19.50 9.12
CA PHE A 295 23.05 -19.21 7.99
C PHE A 295 24.52 -19.29 8.42
N ASP A 296 25.35 -20.06 7.71
CA ASP A 296 26.78 -20.22 7.99
C ASP A 296 27.56 -18.91 7.82
N LYS A 297 27.16 -18.11 6.81
CA LYS A 297 27.82 -16.86 6.47
C LYS A 297 26.79 -15.82 6.03
N VAL A 298 27.09 -14.56 6.35
CA VAL A 298 26.33 -13.40 5.91
C VAL A 298 27.26 -12.48 5.13
N VAL A 299 26.91 -12.24 3.87
CA VAL A 299 27.68 -11.45 2.91
C VAL A 299 26.89 -10.21 2.55
N LEU A 300 27.48 -9.02 2.67
CA LEU A 300 26.88 -7.82 2.10
C LEU A 300 27.16 -7.76 0.60
N TRP A 301 26.10 -7.56 -0.18
CA TRP A 301 26.16 -7.66 -1.62
C TRP A 301 25.45 -6.49 -2.31
N THR A 302 25.95 -6.10 -3.49
CA THR A 302 25.28 -5.14 -4.38
C THR A 302 25.32 -5.66 -5.81
N PRO A 303 24.23 -5.50 -6.59
CA PRO A 303 24.26 -5.81 -8.02
C PRO A 303 25.28 -4.99 -8.79
N LEU A 304 25.67 -3.82 -8.27
CA LEU A 304 26.68 -2.97 -8.90
C LEU A 304 28.09 -3.57 -8.89
N ALA A 305 28.34 -4.62 -8.08
CA ALA A 305 29.59 -5.35 -8.06
C ALA A 305 29.80 -6.23 -9.31
N GLU A 306 28.71 -6.47 -10.06
CA GLU A 306 28.69 -7.32 -11.25
C GLU A 306 28.60 -6.49 -12.54
N VAL A 307 28.48 -5.16 -12.42
CA VAL A 307 28.34 -4.27 -13.57
C VAL A 307 29.72 -3.94 -14.12
N ARG A 308 29.95 -4.34 -15.38
CA ARG A 308 31.19 -4.04 -16.07
C ARG A 308 31.12 -2.65 -16.73
N PRO A 309 32.19 -1.84 -16.64
CA PRO A 309 32.29 -0.61 -17.42
C PRO A 309 32.19 -0.91 -18.91
N SER A 310 31.48 -0.06 -19.64
CA SER A 310 31.37 -0.11 -21.09
C SER A 310 31.53 1.30 -21.65
N THR A 311 32.33 1.46 -22.70
CA THR A 311 32.38 2.68 -23.51
C THR A 311 31.12 2.82 -24.35
N ASP A 312 30.60 1.70 -24.83
CA ASP A 312 29.39 1.63 -25.63
C ASP A 312 28.15 1.85 -24.74
N LEU A 313 27.15 2.50 -25.33
CA LEU A 313 25.88 2.75 -24.67
C LEU A 313 25.23 1.44 -24.20
N SER A 314 25.12 1.29 -22.88
CA SER A 314 24.55 0.11 -22.24
C SER A 314 23.50 0.52 -21.22
N ILE A 315 22.29 -0.01 -21.35
CA ILE A 315 21.20 0.16 -20.39
C ILE A 315 21.23 -1.05 -19.45
N VAL A 316 21.57 -0.81 -18.19
CA VAL A 316 21.78 -1.82 -17.16
C VAL A 316 20.58 -1.82 -16.20
N PRO A 317 19.61 -2.71 -16.40
CA PRO A 317 18.46 -2.86 -15.51
C PRO A 317 18.87 -3.51 -14.20
N MET A 318 18.51 -2.91 -13.06
CA MET A 318 18.89 -3.46 -11.74
C MET A 318 18.05 -4.66 -11.31
N SER A 319 16.88 -4.87 -11.92
CA SER A 319 16.08 -6.07 -11.73
C SER A 319 15.35 -6.48 -13.01
N TYR A 320 14.64 -7.62 -12.94
CA TYR A 320 13.77 -8.03 -14.03
C TYR A 320 12.63 -7.03 -14.30
N ALA A 321 12.25 -6.21 -13.32
CA ALA A 321 11.19 -5.22 -13.49
C ALA A 321 11.58 -4.15 -14.52
N GLU A 322 12.78 -3.58 -14.40
CA GLU A 322 13.30 -2.62 -15.37
C GLU A 322 13.54 -3.26 -16.73
N TYR A 323 14.09 -4.49 -16.74
CA TYR A 323 14.30 -5.24 -17.97
C TYR A 323 12.98 -5.45 -18.73
N LYS A 324 11.93 -5.93 -18.04
CA LYS A 324 10.59 -6.14 -18.62
C LYS A 324 9.95 -4.81 -19.02
N TYR A 325 10.08 -3.76 -18.22
CA TYR A 325 9.59 -2.42 -18.53
C TYR A 325 10.18 -1.88 -19.85
N ILE A 326 11.50 -1.87 -19.98
CA ILE A 326 12.18 -1.37 -21.18
C ILE A 326 11.84 -2.26 -22.38
N THR A 327 11.82 -3.58 -22.19
CA THR A 327 11.46 -4.52 -23.25
C THR A 327 10.05 -4.26 -23.79
N GLN A 328 9.08 -4.00 -22.92
CA GLN A 328 7.68 -3.81 -23.30
C GLN A 328 7.39 -2.42 -23.86
N PHE A 329 7.86 -1.35 -23.18
CA PHE A 329 7.48 0.03 -23.48
C PHE A 329 8.50 0.78 -24.36
N TYR A 330 9.73 0.29 -24.45
CA TYR A 330 10.82 0.86 -25.25
C TYR A 330 11.50 -0.21 -26.13
N PRO A 331 10.75 -0.93 -26.98
CA PRO A 331 11.26 -2.09 -27.72
C PRO A 331 12.41 -1.74 -28.69
N ASP A 332 12.46 -0.50 -29.19
CA ASP A 332 13.52 0.06 -30.03
C ASP A 332 14.87 0.21 -29.29
N LEU A 333 14.84 0.30 -27.96
CA LEU A 333 16.03 0.43 -27.12
C LEU A 333 16.59 -0.92 -26.64
N ARG A 334 15.94 -2.04 -26.95
CA ARG A 334 16.37 -3.39 -26.55
C ARG A 334 17.80 -3.72 -26.99
N LYS A 335 18.26 -3.16 -28.10
CA LYS A 335 19.64 -3.35 -28.60
C LYS A 335 20.73 -2.82 -27.64
N TYR A 336 20.38 -1.89 -26.76
CA TYR A 336 21.29 -1.37 -25.73
C TYR A 336 21.06 -2.04 -24.37
N LEU A 337 20.01 -2.85 -24.21
CA LEU A 337 19.59 -3.42 -22.93
C LEU A 337 20.43 -4.63 -22.56
N THR A 338 21.09 -4.58 -21.39
CA THR A 338 21.81 -5.73 -20.84
C THR A 338 20.88 -6.62 -20.02
N GLN A 339 21.34 -7.83 -19.68
CA GLN A 339 20.70 -8.61 -18.64
C GLN A 339 20.90 -7.94 -17.27
N PRO A 340 19.96 -8.11 -16.32
CA PRO A 340 20.16 -7.65 -14.97
C PRO A 340 21.37 -8.32 -14.28
N PRO A 341 22.10 -7.60 -13.41
CA PRO A 341 23.27 -8.14 -12.72
C PRO A 341 22.96 -9.39 -11.88
N ALA A 342 23.88 -10.36 -11.99
CA ALA A 342 23.84 -11.76 -11.54
C ALA A 342 22.48 -12.29 -11.06
N THR A 343 21.86 -13.03 -11.97
CA THR A 343 20.62 -13.81 -11.86
C THR A 343 20.88 -15.28 -11.49
N ARG A 344 22.15 -15.68 -11.29
CA ARG A 344 22.54 -17.05 -10.91
C ARG A 344 23.13 -17.04 -9.51
N ILE A 345 22.27 -17.34 -8.56
CA ILE A 345 22.63 -17.62 -7.18
C ILE A 345 23.28 -19.01 -7.17
N PRO A 346 24.57 -19.16 -6.77
CA PRO A 346 25.20 -20.47 -6.67
C PRO A 346 24.40 -21.40 -5.75
N TYR A 347 24.52 -22.72 -5.93
CA TYR A 347 23.90 -23.69 -5.02
C TYR A 347 24.28 -23.35 -3.56
N ARG A 348 23.28 -23.29 -2.67
CA ARG A 348 23.38 -22.88 -1.24
C ARG A 348 23.55 -21.39 -0.95
N VAL A 349 23.50 -20.51 -1.94
CA VAL A 349 23.38 -19.07 -1.66
C VAL A 349 21.90 -18.72 -1.57
N VAL A 350 21.54 -17.85 -0.63
CA VAL A 350 20.19 -17.26 -0.51
C VAL A 350 20.33 -15.76 -0.64
N LEU A 351 19.67 -15.17 -1.63
CA LEU A 351 19.62 -13.72 -1.78
C LEU A 351 18.52 -13.12 -0.90
N ILE A 352 18.89 -12.21 -0.01
CA ILE A 352 17.97 -11.39 0.78
C ILE A 352 17.92 -10.00 0.13
N THR A 353 16.74 -9.64 -0.38
CA THR A 353 16.55 -8.48 -1.27
C THR A 353 15.30 -7.67 -0.95
N GLN A 354 15.32 -6.39 -1.30
CA GLN A 354 14.18 -5.48 -1.30
C GLN A 354 13.26 -5.63 -2.53
N CYS A 355 13.57 -6.51 -3.48
CA CYS A 355 12.90 -6.58 -4.78
C CYS A 355 12.22 -7.94 -5.02
N ILE A 356 10.89 -7.93 -5.16
CA ILE A 356 10.11 -9.13 -5.52
C ILE A 356 10.50 -9.65 -6.92
N SER A 357 10.79 -8.75 -7.86
CA SER A 357 11.12 -9.12 -9.25
C SER A 357 12.41 -9.96 -9.36
N ARG A 358 13.27 -9.98 -8.34
CA ARG A 358 14.43 -10.88 -8.30
C ARG A 358 14.05 -12.36 -8.13
N LYS A 359 12.87 -12.67 -7.60
CA LYS A 359 12.36 -14.05 -7.49
C LYS A 359 12.09 -14.70 -8.86
N VAL A 360 12.09 -13.93 -9.96
CA VAL A 360 11.94 -14.50 -11.32
C VAL A 360 13.03 -15.54 -11.63
N TYR A 361 14.21 -15.37 -11.02
CA TYR A 361 15.42 -16.11 -11.36
C TYR A 361 15.70 -17.34 -10.49
N GLY A 362 14.88 -17.61 -9.47
CA GLY A 362 15.02 -18.84 -8.68
C GLY A 362 14.35 -18.79 -7.31
N ASP A 363 14.28 -19.96 -6.68
CA ASP A 363 13.55 -20.18 -5.43
C ASP A 363 14.36 -19.76 -4.18
N TYR A 364 15.67 -19.50 -4.32
CA TYR A 364 16.58 -19.12 -3.22
C TYR A 364 16.65 -17.60 -2.99
N VAL A 365 15.50 -16.93 -3.00
CA VAL A 365 15.40 -15.47 -2.83
C VAL A 365 14.40 -15.13 -1.74
N LEU A 366 14.83 -14.54 -0.64
CA LEU A 366 13.97 -13.96 0.39
C LEU A 366 13.83 -12.45 0.17
N THR A 367 12.61 -11.95 0.28
CA THR A 367 12.39 -10.51 0.41
C THR A 367 12.74 -10.03 1.82
N ALA A 368 13.12 -8.76 1.96
CA ALA A 368 13.28 -8.12 3.27
C ALA A 368 12.01 -8.26 4.13
N ARG A 369 10.82 -8.20 3.53
CA ARG A 369 9.55 -8.49 4.21
C ARG A 369 9.44 -9.92 4.75
N GLU A 370 9.90 -10.91 3.99
CA GLU A 370 9.92 -12.30 4.45
C GLU A 370 10.90 -12.46 5.61
N VAL A 371 12.09 -11.87 5.53
CA VAL A 371 13.06 -11.88 6.62
C VAL A 371 12.50 -11.20 7.86
N GLN A 372 11.88 -10.03 7.73
CA GLN A 372 11.18 -9.36 8.83
C GLN A 372 10.17 -10.31 9.49
N THR A 373 9.37 -11.00 8.68
CA THR A 373 8.35 -11.95 9.18
C THR A 373 8.99 -13.13 9.94
N ILE A 374 10.11 -13.66 9.45
CA ILE A 374 10.87 -14.72 10.12
C ILE A 374 11.45 -14.22 11.45
N LEU A 375 11.93 -12.97 11.49
CA LEU A 375 12.59 -12.39 12.65
C LEU A 375 11.62 -11.90 13.74
N LYS A 376 10.32 -11.73 13.45
CA LYS A 376 9.31 -11.23 14.42
C LYS A 376 9.25 -11.99 15.75
N THR A 377 9.68 -13.25 15.79
CA THR A 377 9.68 -14.07 17.01
C THR A 377 10.99 -13.94 17.81
N SER A 378 11.96 -13.17 17.32
CA SER A 378 13.27 -12.99 17.93
C SER A 378 13.39 -11.62 18.57
N ASP A 379 13.96 -11.55 19.77
CA ASP A 379 14.35 -10.28 20.38
C ASP A 379 15.68 -9.82 19.77
N ILE A 380 15.59 -8.99 18.73
CA ILE A 380 16.76 -8.47 17.99
C ILE A 380 17.44 -7.37 18.80
N THR A 381 16.70 -6.66 19.66
CA THR A 381 17.19 -5.51 20.42
C THR A 381 18.27 -5.90 21.42
N GLU A 382 18.21 -7.09 21.99
CA GLU A 382 19.20 -7.61 22.95
C GLU A 382 20.42 -8.30 22.28
N LEU A 383 20.49 -8.33 20.95
CA LEU A 383 21.62 -8.94 20.25
C LEU A 383 22.84 -8.02 20.23
N GLU A 384 24.02 -8.61 20.40
CA GLU A 384 25.28 -7.93 20.10
C GLU A 384 25.48 -7.81 18.59
N PRO A 385 25.90 -6.64 18.08
CA PRO A 385 26.12 -6.45 16.65
C PRO A 385 27.37 -7.21 16.18
N THR A 386 27.31 -7.78 14.97
CA THR A 386 28.46 -8.42 14.33
C THR A 386 28.66 -7.92 12.90
N ASP A 387 29.90 -7.98 12.42
CA ASP A 387 30.27 -7.64 11.04
C ASP A 387 29.91 -8.76 10.06
N PRO A 388 29.65 -8.45 8.77
CA PRO A 388 29.46 -9.46 7.74
C PRO A 388 30.77 -10.23 7.48
N ASP A 389 30.63 -11.48 7.01
CA ASP A 389 31.78 -12.33 6.65
C ASP A 389 32.52 -11.83 5.40
N HIS A 390 31.81 -11.15 4.50
CA HIS A 390 32.38 -10.57 3.29
C HIS A 390 31.52 -9.40 2.79
N ILE A 391 32.15 -8.49 2.03
CA ILE A 391 31.53 -7.26 1.52
C ILE A 391 31.89 -7.13 0.03
N PHE A 392 30.89 -7.17 -0.84
CA PHE A 392 31.07 -6.86 -2.26
C PHE A 392 30.90 -5.36 -2.51
N LYS A 393 31.95 -4.71 -3.02
CA LYS A 393 31.93 -3.29 -3.40
C LYS A 393 31.46 -3.11 -4.85
N PRO A 394 30.84 -1.96 -5.21
CA PRO A 394 30.56 -1.64 -6.61
C PRO A 394 31.80 -1.74 -7.50
N SER A 395 31.67 -2.33 -8.70
CA SER A 395 32.78 -2.48 -9.66
C SER A 395 32.83 -1.37 -10.71
N ILE A 396 31.85 -0.47 -10.71
CA ILE A 396 31.71 0.62 -11.68
C ILE A 396 31.58 1.97 -10.98
N TYR A 397 32.30 2.96 -11.50
CA TYR A 397 32.24 4.36 -11.11
C TYR A 397 32.02 5.22 -12.36
N GLY A 398 31.31 6.35 -12.24
CA GLY A 398 31.05 7.25 -13.37
C GLY A 398 30.00 6.73 -14.36
N TYR A 399 28.85 6.29 -13.86
CA TYR A 399 27.70 5.86 -14.67
C TYR A 399 26.53 6.84 -14.51
N LEU A 400 25.62 6.85 -15.49
CA LEU A 400 24.38 7.62 -15.38
C LEU A 400 23.35 6.79 -14.60
N ARG A 401 22.76 7.39 -13.58
CA ARG A 401 21.73 6.76 -12.75
C ARG A 401 20.37 7.35 -13.11
N ALA A 402 19.38 6.49 -13.38
CA ALA A 402 18.00 6.91 -13.60
C ALA A 402 17.10 6.25 -12.55
N VAL A 403 16.54 7.04 -11.64
CA VAL A 403 15.83 6.53 -10.46
C VAL A 403 14.35 6.88 -10.49
N GLY A 404 13.51 5.84 -10.43
CA GLY A 404 12.07 6.00 -10.47
C GLY A 404 11.51 6.21 -11.87
N PRO A 405 10.17 6.21 -12.00
CA PRO A 405 9.52 6.12 -13.31
C PRO A 405 9.72 7.38 -14.15
N TYR A 406 9.77 8.57 -13.55
CA TYR A 406 9.90 9.83 -14.27
C TYR A 406 11.30 10.00 -14.88
N GLU A 407 12.34 9.86 -14.05
CA GLU A 407 13.72 9.95 -14.53
C GLU A 407 14.03 8.84 -15.55
N LEU A 408 13.60 7.60 -15.28
CA LEU A 408 13.80 6.49 -16.21
C LEU A 408 13.25 6.81 -17.60
N ARG A 409 12.00 7.29 -17.70
CA ARG A 409 11.44 7.67 -19.00
C ARG A 409 12.21 8.80 -19.65
N GLY A 410 12.56 9.84 -18.89
CA GLY A 410 13.31 10.98 -19.41
C GLY A 410 14.65 10.58 -20.01
N VAL A 411 15.36 9.68 -19.33
CA VAL A 411 16.66 9.18 -19.80
C VAL A 411 16.51 8.22 -20.98
N LEU A 412 15.51 7.34 -20.99
CA LEU A 412 15.23 6.48 -22.14
C LEU A 412 14.86 7.31 -23.38
N GLU A 413 14.08 8.39 -23.23
CA GLU A 413 13.79 9.33 -24.31
C GLU A 413 15.05 10.08 -24.78
N ALA A 414 15.95 10.45 -23.87
CA ALA A 414 17.23 11.07 -24.24
C ALA A 414 18.12 10.10 -25.04
N VAL A 415 18.11 8.81 -24.71
CA VAL A 415 18.76 7.76 -25.51
C VAL A 415 18.09 7.63 -26.88
N ARG A 416 16.76 7.56 -26.94
CA ARG A 416 15.99 7.44 -28.19
C ARG A 416 16.25 8.61 -29.14
N LYS A 417 16.39 9.82 -28.61
CA LYS A 417 16.74 11.05 -29.35
C LYS A 417 18.23 11.17 -29.70
N GLY A 418 19.06 10.22 -29.27
CA GLY A 418 20.50 10.26 -29.49
C GLY A 418 21.19 11.41 -28.75
N ILE A 419 20.64 11.89 -27.62
CA ILE A 419 21.30 12.85 -26.73
C ILE A 419 22.35 12.10 -25.91
N ILE A 420 21.98 10.94 -25.38
CA ILE A 420 22.89 10.02 -24.69
C ILE A 420 23.35 8.97 -25.70
N ARG A 421 24.67 8.90 -25.95
CA ARG A 421 25.25 8.09 -27.04
C ARG A 421 26.27 7.04 -26.58
N ALA A 422 26.71 7.09 -25.32
CA ALA A 422 27.79 6.25 -24.80
C ALA A 422 27.65 6.07 -23.28
N GLY A 423 28.35 5.07 -22.74
CA GLY A 423 28.44 4.81 -21.30
C GLY A 423 27.34 3.90 -20.74
N ALA A 424 27.52 3.49 -19.49
CA ALA A 424 26.57 2.67 -18.76
C ALA A 424 25.49 3.54 -18.08
N MET A 425 24.24 3.17 -18.29
CA MET A 425 23.08 3.72 -17.59
C MET A 425 22.50 2.68 -16.66
N VAL A 426 22.53 2.92 -15.36
CA VAL A 426 21.91 2.07 -14.35
C VAL A 426 20.50 2.56 -14.07
N THR A 427 19.51 1.69 -14.30
CA THR A 427 18.08 2.06 -14.24
C THR A 427 17.37 1.41 -13.07
N TYR A 428 16.48 2.19 -12.42
CA TYR A 428 15.56 1.74 -11.37
C TYR A 428 14.14 2.24 -11.67
N ILE A 429 13.13 1.38 -11.66
CA ILE A 429 11.72 1.76 -11.91
C ILE A 429 11.00 2.19 -10.63
N CYS A 430 11.39 1.65 -9.47
CA CYS A 430 10.74 1.97 -8.20
C CYS A 430 11.04 3.42 -7.78
N PRO A 431 10.07 4.16 -7.21
CA PRO A 431 10.32 5.50 -6.66
C PRO A 431 11.48 5.47 -5.67
N ASN A 432 12.43 6.40 -5.72
CA ASN A 432 13.64 6.37 -4.86
C ASN A 432 14.48 5.07 -4.97
N GLY A 433 14.31 4.32 -6.06
CA GLY A 433 15.10 3.14 -6.38
C GLY A 433 14.80 1.95 -5.47
N CYS A 434 15.84 1.17 -5.18
CA CYS A 434 15.71 -0.07 -4.42
C CYS A 434 15.22 0.15 -2.97
N LEU A 435 15.50 1.29 -2.34
CA LEU A 435 15.05 1.59 -0.96
C LEU A 435 13.52 1.53 -0.78
N MET A 436 12.77 1.65 -1.88
CA MET A 436 11.30 1.51 -1.90
C MET A 436 10.83 0.33 -2.75
N GLY A 437 11.67 -0.69 -2.96
CA GLY A 437 11.31 -1.87 -3.74
C GLY A 437 10.08 -2.61 -3.18
N GLY A 438 9.38 -3.35 -4.04
CA GLY A 438 8.14 -4.04 -3.65
C GLY A 438 8.29 -5.11 -2.57
N GLY A 439 9.51 -5.60 -2.34
CA GLY A 439 9.85 -6.61 -1.31
C GLY A 439 10.27 -6.01 0.03
N GLN A 440 10.19 -4.68 0.18
CA GLN A 440 10.55 -4.01 1.43
C GLN A 440 9.63 -4.40 2.60
N PRO A 441 10.15 -4.35 3.85
CA PRO A 441 9.38 -4.63 5.05
C PRO A 441 8.23 -3.65 5.22
N TYR A 442 7.23 -4.06 6.00
CA TYR A 442 6.16 -3.15 6.41
C TYR A 442 6.73 -2.18 7.45
N SER A 443 6.45 -0.89 7.26
CA SER A 443 6.75 0.15 8.25
C SER A 443 5.94 -0.08 9.53
N ARG A 444 6.52 0.26 10.69
CA ARG A 444 5.78 0.32 11.97
C ARG A 444 4.72 1.41 11.96
N LEU A 445 4.93 2.49 11.20
CA LEU A 445 3.96 3.57 11.07
C LEU A 445 2.85 3.16 10.08
N PRO A 446 1.58 3.28 10.48
CA PRO A 446 0.48 3.00 9.58
C PRO A 446 0.54 3.98 8.41
N PHE A 447 0.78 3.43 7.21
CA PHE A 447 0.66 4.08 5.91
C PHE A 447 1.82 4.97 5.43
N GLU A 448 2.89 5.15 6.20
CA GLU A 448 4.08 5.90 5.75
C GLU A 448 5.37 5.09 5.94
N VAL A 449 6.12 4.97 4.84
CA VAL A 449 7.52 4.57 4.87
C VAL A 449 8.35 5.85 4.95
N CYS A 450 9.16 6.00 6.00
CA CYS A 450 10.07 7.13 6.12
C CYS A 450 11.25 6.94 5.16
N VAL A 451 11.15 7.49 3.95
CA VAL A 451 12.20 7.43 2.91
C VAL A 451 13.51 7.98 3.47
N GLU A 452 13.46 9.16 4.08
CA GLU A 452 14.62 9.81 4.69
C GLU A 452 15.26 8.96 5.78
N CYS A 453 14.46 8.25 6.58
CA CYS A 453 14.97 7.35 7.60
C CYS A 453 15.74 6.19 6.96
N ARG A 454 15.18 5.55 5.92
CA ARG A 454 15.87 4.47 5.19
C ARG A 454 17.15 4.96 4.52
N GLU A 455 17.13 6.14 3.92
CA GLU A 455 18.33 6.77 3.36
C GLU A 455 19.40 7.00 4.42
N ASN A 456 19.02 7.51 5.60
CA ASN A 456 19.94 7.67 6.73
C ASN A 456 20.54 6.34 7.19
N TYR A 457 19.75 5.26 7.26
CA TYR A 457 20.28 3.92 7.57
C TYR A 457 21.21 3.40 6.48
N TYR A 458 20.84 3.60 5.22
CA TYR A 458 21.65 3.21 4.07
C TYR A 458 23.00 3.94 4.07
N ASP A 459 23.02 5.25 4.25
CA ASP A 459 24.24 6.06 4.32
C ASP A 459 25.15 5.64 5.49
N LYS A 460 24.56 5.30 6.65
CA LYS A 460 25.32 4.73 7.77
C LYS A 460 25.97 3.41 7.38
N ILE A 461 25.22 2.50 6.74
CA ILE A 461 25.74 1.21 6.27
C ILE A 461 26.90 1.43 5.28
N LEU A 462 26.75 2.33 4.30
CA LEU A 462 27.81 2.63 3.35
C LEU A 462 29.07 3.16 4.06
N LYS A 463 28.92 4.11 5.00
CA LYS A 463 30.04 4.66 5.79
C LYS A 463 30.74 3.58 6.62
N THR A 464 29.97 2.71 7.27
CA THR A 464 30.51 1.64 8.12
C THR A 464 31.24 0.57 7.33
N TYR A 465 30.68 0.12 6.21
CA TYR A 465 31.14 -1.11 5.54
C TYR A 465 31.91 -0.89 4.23
N LEU A 466 31.70 0.23 3.53
CA LEU A 466 32.36 0.47 2.25
C LEU A 466 33.58 1.39 2.34
N THR A 467 33.76 2.13 3.44
CA THR A 467 34.75 3.22 3.59
C THR A 467 34.84 4.00 2.27
N LEU A 468 33.73 4.65 1.90
CA LEU A 468 33.66 5.52 0.72
C LEU A 468 34.28 6.89 0.99
#